data_AF-A0A4Y9FNW9-F1
#
_entry.id   AF-A0A4Y9FNW9-F1
#
_cell.length_a   1.000
_cell.length_b   1.000
_cell.length_c   1.000
_cell.angle_alpha   90.00
_cell.angle_beta   90.00
_cell.angle_gamma   90.00
#
_symmetry.space_group_name_H-M   'P 1'
#
loop_
_entity.id
_entity.type
_entity.pdbx_description
1 polymer ?
#
loop_
_entity_poly.entity_id
_entity_poly.type
_entity_poly.pdbx_seq_one_letter_code
_entity_poly.pdbx_strand_id
1 'polypeptide(L)'
;MAFSLNDNIQKNKEAERNRKYEVSLVKALKNSYRDLGEIKISSPDYSVPPGDWSCTVQLSFSDGLVMRYGMSHSLSNTINRSAVVTMAESNILVSRYGKTESDVKVIFSDGKESIE
;
A
#
# COMPACT_ATOMS: atom_id res chain seq x y z
N MET A 1 -13.13 -31.65 15.86
CA MET A 1 -13.28 -30.23 15.47
C MET A 1 -11.96 -29.45 15.64
N ALA A 2 -10.83 -29.96 15.12
CA ALA A 2 -9.51 -29.34 15.32
C ALA A 2 -9.01 -28.54 14.09
N PHE A 3 -9.59 -28.79 12.90
CA PHE A 3 -9.20 -28.11 11.67
C PHE A 3 -9.54 -26.61 11.70
N SER A 4 -10.69 -26.23 12.26
CA SER A 4 -11.17 -24.83 12.28
C SER A 4 -10.35 -23.89 13.16
N LEU A 5 -9.73 -24.37 14.24
CA LEU A 5 -8.89 -23.54 15.11
C LEU A 5 -7.56 -23.18 14.43
N ASN A 6 -6.96 -24.14 13.72
CA ASN A 6 -5.68 -23.94 13.07
C ASN A 6 -5.79 -22.97 11.88
N ASP A 7 -6.88 -23.06 11.11
CA ASP A 7 -7.17 -22.12 10.01
C ASP A 7 -7.35 -20.68 10.51
N ASN A 8 -8.05 -20.48 11.62
CA ASN A 8 -8.26 -19.14 12.18
C ASN A 8 -6.97 -18.51 12.71
N ILE A 9 -6.08 -19.31 13.31
CA ILE A 9 -4.77 -18.85 13.77
C ILE A 9 -3.89 -18.44 12.59
N GLN A 10 -3.90 -19.21 11.50
CA GLN A 10 -3.14 -18.88 10.29
C GLN A 10 -3.64 -17.58 9.64
N LYS A 11 -4.96 -17.44 9.47
CA LYS A 11 -5.58 -16.22 8.94
C LYS A 11 -5.28 -14.99 9.78
N ASN A 12 -5.31 -15.10 11.11
CA ASN A 12 -5.02 -13.96 11.99
C ASN A 12 -3.55 -13.52 11.91
N LYS A 13 -2.62 -14.48 11.84
CA LYS A 13 -1.19 -14.19 11.64
C LYS A 13 -0.91 -13.56 10.28
N GLU A 14 -1.60 -14.01 9.23
CA GLU A 14 -1.50 -13.43 7.90
C GLU A 14 -2.06 -12.00 7.86
N ALA A 15 -3.20 -11.75 8.49
CA ALA A 15 -3.77 -10.41 8.62
C ALA A 15 -2.84 -9.46 9.39
N GLU A 16 -2.26 -9.90 10.51
CA GLU A 16 -1.29 -9.10 11.27
C GLU A 16 -0.04 -8.78 10.43
N ARG A 17 0.44 -9.76 9.65
CA ARG A 17 1.55 -9.54 8.71
C ARG A 17 1.18 -8.54 7.64
N ASN A 18 0.04 -8.71 6.97
CA ASN A 18 -0.44 -7.78 5.93
C ASN A 18 -0.53 -6.35 6.47
N ARG A 19 -1.06 -6.16 7.68
CA ARG A 19 -1.13 -4.84 8.30
C ARG A 19 0.24 -4.20 8.49
N LYS A 20 1.28 -4.96 8.83
CA LYS A 20 2.66 -4.44 8.94
C LYS A 20 3.19 -3.94 7.59
N TYR A 21 2.90 -4.67 6.51
CA TYR A 21 3.28 -4.25 5.15
C TYR A 21 2.52 -3.01 4.70
N GLU A 22 1.21 -2.94 4.96
CA GLU A 22 0.39 -1.79 4.59
C GLU A 22 0.86 -0.51 5.31
N VAL A 23 1.11 -0.57 6.62
CA VAL A 23 1.61 0.57 7.39
C VAL A 23 2.99 1.02 6.90
N SER A 24 3.88 0.06 6.63
CA SER A 24 5.19 0.34 6.04
C SER A 24 5.06 0.98 4.65
N LEU A 25 4.15 0.47 3.82
CA LEU A 25 3.90 0.97 2.48
C LEU A 25 3.39 2.42 2.51
N VAL A 26 2.42 2.73 3.37
CA VAL A 26 1.89 4.10 3.54
C VAL A 26 3.03 5.07 3.83
N LYS A 27 3.88 4.72 4.79
CA LYS A 27 5.04 5.54 5.13
C LYS A 27 6.00 5.70 3.95
N ALA A 28 6.25 4.63 3.20
CA ALA A 28 7.09 4.69 2.01
C ALA A 28 6.48 5.57 0.91
N LEU A 29 5.16 5.48 0.69
CA LEU A 29 4.43 6.30 -0.30
C LEU A 29 4.43 7.78 0.09
N LYS A 30 4.21 8.11 1.37
CA LYS A 30 4.34 9.49 1.88
C LYS A 30 5.74 10.06 1.64
N ASN A 31 6.79 9.24 1.70
CA ASN A 31 8.16 9.66 1.38
C ASN A 31 8.49 9.63 -0.13
N SER A 32 7.59 9.11 -0.96
CA SER A 32 7.82 8.95 -2.41
C SER A 32 7.11 9.99 -3.24
N TYR A 33 5.93 10.42 -2.79
CA TYR A 33 5.07 11.35 -3.49
C TYR A 33 4.71 12.55 -2.62
N ARG A 34 4.69 13.74 -3.23
CA ARG A 34 4.13 14.96 -2.65
C ARG A 34 2.63 15.03 -2.90
N ASP A 35 1.95 15.89 -2.12
CA ASP A 35 0.56 16.27 -2.31
C ASP A 35 -0.44 15.10 -2.23
N LEU A 36 -0.12 14.06 -1.45
CA LEU A 36 -1.06 12.96 -1.21
C LEU A 36 -2.19 13.41 -0.28
N GLY A 37 -3.43 13.10 -0.65
CA GLY A 37 -4.62 13.32 0.17
C GLY A 37 -5.21 12.02 0.71
N GLU A 38 -5.30 10.97 -0.12
CA GLU A 38 -5.80 9.66 0.28
C GLU A 38 -4.98 8.52 -0.32
N ILE A 39 -4.74 7.47 0.47
CA ILE A 39 -4.15 6.20 0.04
C ILE A 39 -5.15 5.09 0.35
N LYS A 40 -5.60 4.37 -0.67
CA LYS A 40 -6.43 3.18 -0.51
C LYS A 40 -5.67 1.94 -0.96
N ILE A 41 -5.54 0.97 -0.07
CA ILE A 41 -4.88 -0.31 -0.32
C ILE A 41 -5.94 -1.38 -0.50
N SER A 42 -5.74 -2.23 -1.51
CA SER A 42 -6.66 -3.31 -1.84
C SER A 42 -5.91 -4.51 -2.39
N SER A 43 -6.51 -5.69 -2.26
CA SER A 43 -5.98 -6.95 -2.79
C SER A 43 -4.51 -7.20 -2.42
N PRO A 44 -4.14 -7.22 -1.13
CA PRO A 44 -2.81 -7.65 -0.73
C PRO A 44 -2.62 -9.11 -1.13
N ASP A 45 -1.53 -9.39 -1.83
CA ASP A 45 -1.15 -10.71 -2.26
C ASP A 45 0.23 -11.04 -1.69
N TYR A 46 0.32 -12.20 -1.05
CA TYR A 46 1.54 -12.75 -0.48
C TYR A 46 1.92 -13.96 -1.30
N SER A 47 3.01 -13.87 -2.07
CA SER A 47 3.59 -15.08 -2.65
C SER A 47 4.13 -15.98 -1.53
N VAL A 48 4.04 -17.31 -1.70
CA VAL A 48 4.40 -18.28 -0.65
C VAL A 48 5.77 -17.95 -0.03
N PRO A 49 5.88 -17.80 1.30
CA PRO A 49 7.14 -17.43 1.95
C PRO A 49 8.33 -18.32 1.53
N PRO A 50 9.52 -17.76 1.26
CA PRO A 50 9.86 -16.33 1.26
C PRO A 50 9.45 -15.68 -0.07
N GLY A 51 8.30 -15.02 -0.08
CA GLY A 51 7.73 -14.41 -1.28
C GLY A 51 7.56 -12.90 -1.11
N ASP A 52 7.55 -12.21 -2.24
CA ASP A 52 7.26 -10.78 -2.35
C ASP A 52 5.80 -10.48 -1.96
N TRP A 53 5.62 -9.36 -1.26
CA TRP A 53 4.30 -8.81 -0.98
C TRP A 53 3.95 -7.77 -2.03
N SER A 54 2.73 -7.85 -2.56
CA SER A 54 2.21 -6.90 -3.53
C SER A 54 0.78 -6.50 -3.19
N CYS A 55 0.34 -5.37 -3.71
CA CYS A 55 -1.03 -4.91 -3.55
C CYS A 55 -1.43 -3.98 -4.69
N THR A 56 -2.72 -3.68 -4.78
CA THR A 56 -3.23 -2.57 -5.58
C THR A 56 -3.43 -1.35 -4.69
N VAL A 57 -2.82 -0.23 -5.07
CA VAL A 57 -3.03 1.06 -4.42
C VAL A 57 -3.86 1.97 -5.29
N GLN A 58 -4.62 2.84 -4.64
CA GLN A 58 -5.22 4.02 -5.24
C GLN A 58 -4.72 5.24 -4.47
N LEU A 59 -4.04 6.14 -5.16
CA LEU A 59 -3.54 7.40 -4.63
C LEU A 59 -4.44 8.52 -5.14
N SER A 60 -5.00 9.30 -4.21
CA SER A 60 -5.70 10.54 -4.52
C SER A 60 -4.82 11.70 -4.08
N PHE A 61 -4.51 12.60 -5.02
CA PHE A 61 -3.71 13.79 -4.77
C PHE A 61 -4.61 14.99 -4.42
N SER A 62 -4.03 16.00 -3.78
CA SER A 62 -4.75 17.19 -3.31
C SER A 62 -5.37 18.03 -4.43
N ASP A 63 -4.88 17.88 -5.66
CA ASP A 63 -5.43 18.53 -6.86
C ASP A 63 -6.52 17.73 -7.57
N GLY A 64 -6.96 16.62 -6.97
CA GLY A 64 -8.04 15.78 -7.48
C GLY A 64 -7.59 14.70 -8.46
N LEU A 65 -6.30 14.61 -8.78
CA LEU A 65 -5.79 13.49 -9.57
C LEU A 65 -5.91 12.18 -8.78
N VAL A 66 -6.40 11.12 -9.42
CA VAL A 66 -6.49 9.78 -8.84
C VAL A 66 -5.74 8.78 -9.71
N MET A 67 -4.83 8.03 -9.11
CA MET A 67 -4.02 7.01 -9.77
C MET A 67 -4.24 5.66 -9.09
N ARG A 68 -4.55 4.62 -9.86
CA ARG A 68 -4.70 3.26 -9.32
C ARG A 68 -3.79 2.30 -10.05
N TYR A 69 -2.97 1.56 -9.32
CA TYR A 69 -2.00 0.64 -9.91
C TYR A 69 -1.56 -0.47 -8.95
N GLY A 70 -1.02 -1.55 -9.51
CA GLY A 70 -0.38 -2.63 -8.75
C GLY A 70 1.07 -2.28 -8.41
N MET A 71 1.54 -2.67 -7.23
CA MET A 71 2.92 -2.46 -6.82
C MET A 71 3.40 -3.53 -5.83
N SER A 72 4.72 -3.72 -5.75
CA SER A 72 5.37 -4.57 -4.74
C SER A 72 5.96 -3.73 -3.61
N HIS A 73 6.11 -4.30 -2.42
CA HIS A 73 6.72 -3.61 -1.29
C HIS A 73 7.46 -4.56 -0.36
N SER A 74 8.63 -4.11 0.09
CA SER A 74 9.41 -4.77 1.13
C SER A 74 9.47 -3.88 2.36
N LEU A 75 9.45 -4.48 3.56
CA LEU A 75 9.48 -3.74 4.83
C LEU A 75 10.75 -2.87 5.03
N SER A 76 11.82 -3.15 4.27
CA SER A 76 13.04 -2.34 4.25
C SER A 76 12.92 -1.05 3.43
N ASN A 77 11.86 -0.92 2.62
CA ASN A 77 11.73 0.19 1.67
C ASN A 77 11.20 1.43 2.39
N THR A 78 12.04 2.46 2.54
CA THR A 78 11.65 3.76 3.10
C THR A 78 11.02 4.70 2.07
N ILE A 79 11.22 4.41 0.78
CA ILE A 79 10.63 5.04 -0.40
C ILE A 79 10.19 3.89 -1.33
N ASN A 80 9.02 4.02 -1.95
CA ASN A 80 8.51 3.07 -2.91
C ASN A 80 7.87 3.78 -4.11
N ARG A 81 8.53 3.67 -5.27
CA ARG A 81 8.09 4.22 -6.56
C ARG A 81 7.77 3.12 -7.56
N SER A 82 7.69 1.86 -7.11
CA SER A 82 7.28 0.76 -7.97
C SER A 82 5.81 0.95 -8.36
N ALA A 83 5.53 0.82 -9.64
CA ALA A 83 4.18 0.95 -10.18
C ALA A 83 4.08 0.16 -11.47
N VAL A 84 3.06 -0.70 -11.58
CA VAL A 84 2.70 -1.37 -12.81
C VAL A 84 1.72 -0.47 -13.55
N VAL A 85 2.25 0.39 -14.43
CA VAL A 85 1.50 1.44 -15.14
C VAL A 85 2.01 1.63 -16.56
N THR A 86 1.23 2.34 -17.38
CA THR A 86 1.67 2.79 -18.71
C THR A 86 2.75 3.88 -18.63
N MET A 87 3.44 4.15 -19.75
CA MET A 87 4.43 5.23 -19.82
C MET A 87 3.84 6.62 -19.49
N ALA A 88 2.61 6.88 -19.94
CA ALA A 88 1.94 8.17 -19.67
C ALA A 88 1.66 8.34 -18.17
N GLU A 89 1.14 7.30 -17.52
CA GLU A 89 0.89 7.26 -16.08
C GLU A 89 2.19 7.35 -15.26
N SER A 90 3.27 6.70 -15.72
CA SER A 90 4.59 6.82 -15.11
C SER A 90 5.08 8.26 -15.11
N ASN A 91 4.92 9.01 -16.21
CA ASN A 91 5.29 10.43 -16.26
C ASN A 91 4.51 11.28 -15.26
N ILE A 92 3.23 10.97 -15.06
CA ILE A 92 2.39 11.61 -14.04
C ILE A 92 2.96 11.32 -12.64
N LEU A 93 3.25 10.06 -12.30
CA LEU A 93 3.83 9.69 -11.01
C LEU A 93 5.19 10.34 -10.75
N VAL A 94 6.05 10.39 -11.77
CA VAL A 94 7.38 11.04 -11.69
C VAL A 94 7.24 12.54 -11.39
N SER A 95 6.26 13.22 -11.97
CA SER A 95 5.99 14.65 -11.68
C SER A 95 5.58 14.94 -10.23
N ARG A 96 5.18 13.88 -9.50
CA ARG A 96 4.76 13.90 -8.10
C ARG A 96 5.83 13.39 -7.14
N TYR A 97 7.03 13.06 -7.60
CA TYR A 97 8.09 12.68 -6.69
C TYR A 97 8.36 13.79 -5.67
N GLY A 98 8.48 13.39 -4.41
CA GLY A 98 8.63 14.29 -3.30
C GLY A 98 8.23 13.61 -2.00
N LYS A 99 7.86 14.41 -1.00
CA LYS A 99 7.39 13.93 0.29
C LYS A 99 6.12 14.67 0.68
N THR A 100 5.16 13.95 1.23
CA THR A 100 3.95 14.50 1.84
C THR A 100 4.15 14.57 3.36
N GLU A 101 4.14 15.78 3.91
CA GLU A 101 4.23 16.01 5.36
C GLU A 101 2.86 16.21 6.02
N SER A 102 1.83 16.51 5.23
CA SER A 102 0.46 16.59 5.70
C SER A 102 -0.09 15.22 6.11
N ASP A 103 -1.16 15.28 6.90
CA ASP A 103 -1.98 14.12 7.22
C ASP A 103 -2.59 13.55 5.94
N VAL A 104 -2.53 12.23 5.79
CA VAL A 104 -3.07 11.51 4.65
C VAL A 104 -4.12 10.53 5.16
N LYS A 105 -5.30 10.53 4.52
CA LYS A 105 -6.33 9.55 4.82
C LYS A 105 -5.92 8.20 4.25
N VAL A 106 -5.94 7.14 5.06
CA VAL A 106 -5.56 5.80 4.66
C VAL A 106 -6.74 4.85 4.81
N ILE A 107 -7.03 4.10 3.75
CA ILE A 107 -8.02 3.01 3.76
C ILE A 107 -7.25 1.71 3.51
N PHE A 108 -7.19 0.85 4.53
CA PHE A 108 -6.50 -0.43 4.47
C PHE A 108 -7.33 -1.49 3.74
N SER A 109 -6.72 -2.62 3.38
CA SER A 109 -7.42 -3.71 2.67
C SER A 109 -8.53 -4.36 3.49
N ASP A 110 -8.46 -4.28 4.82
CA ASP A 110 -9.50 -4.73 5.74
C ASP A 110 -10.67 -3.73 5.88
N GLY A 111 -10.64 -2.62 5.14
CA GLY A 111 -11.64 -1.56 5.15
C GLY A 111 -11.51 -0.60 6.32
N LYS A 112 -10.53 -0.78 7.22
CA LYS A 112 -10.28 0.19 8.30
C LYS A 112 -9.70 1.47 7.72
N GLU A 113 -10.07 2.57 8.34
CA GLU A 113 -9.57 3.90 8.01
C GLU A 113 -8.60 4.39 9.10
N SER A 114 -7.55 5.11 8.71
CA SER A 114 -6.63 5.82 9.60
C SER A 114 -6.21 7.15 9.00
N ILE A 115 -5.64 8.02 9.82
CA ILE A 115 -4.99 9.26 9.41
C ILE A 115 -3.52 9.10 9.78
N GLU A 116 -2.64 9.16 8.77
CA GLU A 116 -1.21 8.89 8.90
C GLU A 116 -0.35 10.05 8.41
#